data_AF-A0A8X6KL51-F1
#
_entry.id   AF-A0A8X6KL51-F1
#
_cell.length_a   1.000
_cell.length_b   1.000
_cell.length_c   1.000
_cell.angle_alpha   90.00
_cell.angle_beta   90.00
_cell.angle_gamma   90.00
#
_symmetry.space_group_name_H-M   'P 1'
#
loop_
_entity.id
_entity.type
_entity.pdbx_description
1 polymer ?
#
loop_
_entity_poly.entity_id
_entity_poly.type
_entity_poly.pdbx_seq_one_letter_code
_entity_poly.pdbx_strand_id
1 'polypeptide(L)'
;DLRANLEVAVNEVLKHASEQEPPFEDSDYTSDTEDVPVVQCNEKLTTSVRKDLASAIRDLIQHGLMPIGQSSSLVPFGCFAVQSTAPKMMHAWDLILKYYELKNGYQYNASPARKLCQSFNLEIVGGVVTTPKQSLLSAIDNIISTHTPLKRSPDSHFKAFICAALNEKHLVQWLKLIYKTRILLERFYQPWSYAAKTGFEDALNHLKNLELRL
;
A
#
# COMPACT_ATOMS: atom_id res chain seq x y z
N ASP A 1 -1.94 -4.67 20.74
CA ASP A 1 -1.92 -3.24 20.38
C ASP A 1 -1.48 -3.15 18.92
N LEU A 2 -2.24 -2.49 18.05
CA LEU A 2 -1.94 -2.43 16.61
C LEU A 2 -0.65 -1.64 16.30
N ARG A 3 -0.29 -0.66 17.13
CA ARG A 3 0.90 0.17 16.92
C ARG A 3 2.17 -0.62 17.23
N ALA A 4 2.16 -1.33 18.35
CA ALA A 4 3.26 -2.23 18.73
C ALA A 4 3.47 -3.32 17.67
N ASN A 5 2.40 -3.86 17.08
CA ASN A 5 2.51 -4.85 16.00
C ASN A 5 3.22 -4.28 14.75
N LEU A 6 2.96 -3.02 14.40
CA LEU A 6 3.67 -2.36 13.30
C LEU A 6 5.15 -2.18 13.62
N GLU A 7 5.48 -1.76 14.84
CA GLU A 7 6.87 -1.59 15.27
C GLU A 7 7.65 -2.90 15.22
N VAL A 8 7.06 -4.00 15.73
CA VAL A 8 7.65 -5.35 15.64
C VAL A 8 7.86 -5.76 14.19
N ALA A 9 6.85 -5.57 13.32
CA ALA A 9 6.96 -5.95 11.91
C ALA A 9 8.04 -5.13 11.17
N VAL A 10 8.17 -3.84 11.46
CA VAL A 10 9.24 -2.99 10.90
C VAL A 10 10.62 -3.50 11.33
N ASN A 11 10.79 -3.85 12.60
CA ASN A 11 12.07 -4.35 13.12
C ASN A 11 12.45 -5.71 12.51
N GLU A 12 11.49 -6.62 12.31
CA GLU A 12 11.73 -7.91 11.65
C GLU A 12 12.14 -7.75 10.18
N VAL A 13 11.51 -6.83 9.44
CA VAL A 13 11.91 -6.54 8.04
C VAL A 13 13.33 -5.96 7.99
N LEU A 14 13.65 -5.02 8.89
CA LEU A 14 15.00 -4.44 8.97
C LEU A 14 16.07 -5.48 9.30
N LYS A 15 15.77 -6.40 10.23
CA LYS A 15 16.64 -7.50 10.60
C LYS A 15 16.92 -8.38 9.38
N HIS A 16 15.88 -8.86 8.70
CA HIS A 16 16.05 -9.71 7.51
C HIS A 16 16.73 -8.99 6.34
N ALA A 17 16.57 -7.68 6.22
CA ALA A 17 17.30 -6.88 5.23
C ALA A 17 18.80 -6.76 5.58
N SER A 18 19.15 -6.64 6.87
CA SER A 18 20.55 -6.57 7.32
C SER A 18 21.30 -7.90 7.26
N GLU A 19 20.58 -9.02 7.35
CA GLU A 19 21.13 -10.39 7.21
C GLU A 19 21.38 -10.78 5.74
N GLN A 20 21.19 -9.88 4.78
CA GLN A 20 21.57 -10.11 3.39
C GLN A 20 23.09 -10.22 3.28
N GLU A 21 23.60 -11.42 3.03
CA GLU A 21 24.96 -11.62 2.56
C GLU A 21 25.15 -10.87 1.22
N PRO A 22 26.31 -10.24 0.98
CA PRO A 22 26.62 -9.64 -0.31
C PRO A 22 26.48 -10.69 -1.43
N PRO A 23 26.20 -10.27 -2.67
CA PRO A 23 26.18 -11.19 -3.80
C PRO A 23 27.44 -12.04 -3.79
N PHE A 24 27.28 -13.35 -3.92
CA PHE A 24 28.41 -14.27 -4.07
C PHE A 24 29.18 -13.81 -5.31
N GLU A 25 30.34 -13.16 -5.12
CA GLU A 25 31.31 -12.97 -6.18
C GLU A 25 31.88 -14.37 -6.49
N ASP A 26 31.24 -15.10 -7.40
CA ASP A 26 31.87 -16.26 -8.02
C ASP A 26 33.04 -15.74 -8.85
N SER A 27 34.18 -15.57 -8.19
CA SER A 27 35.47 -15.42 -8.84
C SER A 27 35.80 -16.74 -9.55
N ASP A 28 36.08 -16.64 -10.84
CA ASP A 28 36.48 -17.72 -11.76
C ASP A 28 35.37 -18.63 -12.30
N TYR A 29 34.55 -18.10 -13.22
CA TYR A 29 34.04 -18.94 -14.32
C TYR A 29 33.96 -18.16 -15.63
N THR A 30 34.81 -18.52 -16.59
CA THR A 30 34.71 -18.07 -17.98
C THR A 30 33.54 -18.80 -18.65
N SER A 31 32.39 -18.17 -18.81
CA SER A 31 31.35 -18.69 -19.71
C SER A 31 30.43 -17.57 -20.19
N ASP A 32 30.42 -17.38 -21.51
CA ASP A 32 29.55 -16.48 -22.26
C ASP A 32 28.07 -16.83 -22.01
N THR A 33 27.49 -16.31 -20.93
CA THR A 33 26.05 -16.36 -20.71
C THR A 33 25.61 -14.96 -20.29
N GLU A 34 24.77 -14.36 -21.13
CA GLU A 34 24.18 -13.02 -20.96
C GLU A 34 23.85 -12.73 -19.49
N ASP A 35 24.36 -11.60 -18.99
CA ASP A 35 24.14 -11.05 -17.65
C ASP A 35 22.65 -10.97 -17.30
N VAL A 36 22.11 -12.04 -16.72
CA VAL A 36 20.86 -11.98 -15.97
C VAL A 36 21.27 -11.91 -14.50
N PRO A 37 21.12 -10.77 -13.81
CA PRO A 37 21.42 -10.72 -12.38
C PRO A 37 20.55 -11.76 -11.68
N VAL A 38 21.19 -12.71 -11.01
CA VAL A 38 20.51 -13.69 -10.16
C VAL A 38 19.83 -12.90 -9.05
N VAL A 39 18.54 -12.64 -9.20
CA VAL A 39 17.73 -12.01 -8.15
C VAL A 39 17.61 -13.03 -7.02
N GLN A 40 18.51 -12.93 -6.05
CA GLN A 40 18.49 -13.78 -4.86
C GLN A 40 17.28 -13.37 -4.02
N CYS A 41 16.15 -14.03 -4.26
CA CYS A 41 14.91 -13.79 -3.55
C CYS A 41 15.06 -14.28 -2.10
N ASN A 42 15.26 -13.34 -1.16
CA ASN A 42 15.26 -13.69 0.25
C ASN A 42 13.82 -14.04 0.68
N GLU A 43 13.55 -15.34 0.80
CA GLU A 43 12.23 -15.87 1.17
C GLU A 43 11.77 -15.35 2.53
N LYS A 44 12.70 -15.19 3.50
CA LYS A 44 12.40 -14.65 4.83
C LYS A 44 11.98 -13.19 4.75
N LEU A 45 12.73 -12.37 4.02
CA LEU A 45 12.41 -10.96 3.80
C LEU A 45 11.05 -10.81 3.10
N THR A 46 10.84 -11.57 2.01
CA THR A 46 9.58 -11.56 1.25
C THR A 46 8.40 -11.96 2.14
N THR A 47 8.59 -12.98 2.98
CA THR A 47 7.57 -13.42 3.93
C THR A 47 7.30 -12.35 4.98
N SER A 48 8.33 -11.75 5.57
CA SER A 48 8.21 -10.71 6.59
C SER A 48 7.48 -9.47 6.05
N VAL A 49 7.80 -9.03 4.83
CA VAL A 49 7.08 -7.92 4.18
C VAL A 49 5.61 -8.28 3.93
N ARG A 50 5.34 -9.46 3.35
CA ARG A 50 3.99 -9.82 2.89
C ARG A 50 3.05 -10.29 3.99
N LYS A 51 3.56 -11.02 5.00
CA LYS A 51 2.74 -11.60 6.07
C LYS A 51 2.65 -10.70 7.28
N ASP A 52 3.74 -10.01 7.63
CA ASP A 52 3.82 -9.27 8.89
C ASP A 52 3.63 -7.79 8.64
N LEU A 53 4.52 -7.15 7.88
CA LEU A 53 4.47 -5.70 7.65
C LEU A 53 3.18 -5.26 6.95
N ALA A 54 2.84 -5.90 5.82
CA ALA A 54 1.61 -5.57 5.11
C ALA A 54 0.37 -5.80 5.97
N SER A 55 0.35 -6.85 6.81
CA SER A 55 -0.77 -7.09 7.72
C SER A 55 -0.86 -6.03 8.81
N ALA A 56 0.25 -5.67 9.45
CA ALA A 56 0.26 -4.67 10.50
C ALA A 56 -0.18 -3.28 9.98
N ILE A 57 0.28 -2.88 8.79
CA ILE A 57 -0.17 -1.65 8.14
C ILE A 57 -1.67 -1.75 7.83
N ARG A 58 -2.14 -2.84 7.21
CA ARG A 58 -3.56 -3.04 6.87
C ARG A 58 -4.44 -2.90 8.11
N ASP A 59 -4.09 -3.55 9.20
CA ASP A 59 -4.91 -3.59 10.41
C ASP A 59 -4.98 -2.19 11.06
N LEU A 60 -3.89 -1.41 11.04
CA LEU A 60 -3.91 0.01 11.43
C LEU A 60 -4.78 0.87 10.51
N ILE A 61 -4.69 0.68 9.18
CA ILE A 61 -5.54 1.40 8.22
C ILE A 61 -7.01 1.06 8.44
N GLN A 62 -7.35 -0.20 8.73
CA GLN A 62 -8.73 -0.66 8.90
C GLN A 62 -9.34 -0.33 10.27
N HIS A 63 -8.54 0.11 11.24
CA HIS A 63 -9.03 0.42 12.57
C HIS A 63 -10.04 1.58 12.51
N GLY A 64 -11.33 1.27 12.65
CA GLY A 64 -12.42 2.23 12.56
C GLY A 64 -12.75 2.69 11.13
N LEU A 65 -12.32 1.93 10.11
CA LEU A 65 -12.65 2.17 8.71
C LEU A 65 -14.02 1.55 8.36
N MET A 66 -14.97 2.37 7.91
CA MET A 66 -16.37 1.99 7.74
C MET A 66 -16.93 2.52 6.41
N PRO A 67 -17.85 1.78 5.74
CA PRO A 67 -18.61 2.31 4.63
C PRO A 67 -19.46 3.51 5.04
N ILE A 68 -19.71 4.40 4.08
CA ILE A 68 -20.62 5.53 4.26
C ILE A 68 -22.00 4.99 4.66
N GLY A 69 -22.60 5.61 5.69
CA GLY A 69 -23.94 5.27 6.17
C GLY A 69 -24.00 4.09 7.15
N GLN A 70 -22.88 3.42 7.45
CA GLN A 70 -22.82 2.35 8.47
C GLN A 70 -22.25 2.82 9.82
N SER A 71 -22.19 4.13 10.04
CA SER A 71 -21.84 4.71 11.35
C SER A 71 -23.05 4.62 12.27
N SER A 72 -23.28 3.46 12.90
CA SER A 72 -24.38 3.31 13.85
C SER A 72 -24.06 3.99 15.18
N SER A 73 -24.78 5.07 15.48
CA SER A 73 -24.92 5.54 16.86
C SER A 73 -25.83 4.55 17.58
N LEU A 74 -25.29 3.82 18.56
CA LEU A 74 -26.07 2.94 19.42
C LEU A 74 -26.91 3.78 20.39
N VAL A 75 -28.07 4.24 19.93
CA VAL A 75 -29.15 4.68 20.83
C VAL A 75 -30.33 3.74 20.59
N PRO A 76 -30.66 2.84 21.53
CA PRO A 76 -31.75 1.90 21.36
C PRO A 76 -33.09 2.62 21.60
N PHE A 77 -33.80 2.94 20.52
CA PHE A 77 -35.20 3.34 20.58
C PHE A 77 -36.05 2.33 19.81
N GLY A 78 -36.88 1.58 20.54
CA GLY A 78 -38.05 0.91 19.99
C GLY A 78 -37.85 -0.55 19.54
N CYS A 79 -38.83 -1.37 19.90
CA CYS A 79 -38.94 -2.82 19.73
C CYS A 79 -39.13 -3.31 18.28
N PHE A 80 -38.30 -2.86 17.33
CA PHE A 80 -38.24 -3.46 15.99
C PHE A 80 -36.98 -4.33 15.88
N ALA A 81 -37.18 -5.62 15.56
CA ALA A 81 -36.09 -6.52 15.20
C ALA A 81 -35.50 -6.08 13.85
N VAL A 82 -34.63 -5.08 13.88
CA VAL A 82 -33.75 -4.76 12.75
C VAL A 82 -32.83 -5.97 12.60
N GLN A 83 -32.90 -6.67 11.47
CA GLN A 83 -31.91 -7.67 11.10
C GLN A 83 -30.53 -7.02 11.24
N SER A 84 -29.80 -7.36 12.30
CA SER A 84 -28.47 -6.85 12.56
C SER A 84 -27.51 -7.53 11.59
N THR A 85 -27.51 -7.11 10.33
CA THR A 85 -26.38 -7.39 9.45
C THR A 85 -25.19 -6.69 10.09
N ALA A 86 -24.23 -7.46 10.60
CA ALA A 86 -23.00 -6.92 11.17
C ALA A 86 -22.41 -5.91 10.17
N PRO A 87 -21.99 -4.71 10.62
CA PRO A 87 -21.47 -3.70 9.72
C PRO A 87 -20.29 -4.28 8.92
N LYS A 88 -20.35 -4.13 7.60
CA LYS A 88 -19.32 -4.65 6.71
C LYS A 88 -18.14 -3.69 6.78
N MET A 89 -17.06 -4.07 7.45
CA MET A 89 -15.84 -3.27 7.48
C MET A 89 -15.27 -3.12 6.06
N MET A 90 -14.75 -1.93 5.76
CA MET A 90 -14.03 -1.70 4.51
C MET A 90 -12.61 -2.24 4.62
N HIS A 91 -12.09 -2.78 3.52
CA HIS A 91 -10.70 -3.19 3.44
C HIS A 91 -9.79 -1.98 3.19
N ALA A 92 -8.51 -2.04 3.61
CA ALA A 92 -7.54 -0.97 3.36
C ALA A 92 -7.39 -0.63 1.87
N TRP A 93 -7.46 -1.65 1.01
CA TRP A 93 -7.48 -1.48 -0.45
C TRP A 93 -8.68 -0.66 -0.94
N ASP A 94 -9.86 -0.83 -0.34
CA ASP A 94 -11.05 -0.07 -0.74
C ASP A 94 -10.86 1.43 -0.49
N LEU A 95 -10.18 1.81 0.61
CA LEU A 95 -9.81 3.20 0.89
C LEU A 95 -8.85 3.76 -0.17
N ILE A 96 -7.86 2.97 -0.60
CA ILE A 96 -6.92 3.35 -1.66
C ILE A 96 -7.67 3.55 -2.98
N LEU A 97 -8.65 2.70 -3.30
CA LEU A 97 -9.53 2.90 -4.46
C LEU A 97 -10.36 4.18 -4.33
N LYS A 98 -10.85 4.54 -3.14
CA LYS A 98 -11.54 5.82 -2.94
C LYS A 98 -10.63 7.02 -3.14
N TYR A 99 -9.36 6.94 -2.75
CA TYR A 99 -8.37 7.95 -3.14
C TYR A 99 -8.20 8.02 -4.66
N TYR A 100 -8.03 6.88 -5.33
CA TYR A 100 -7.84 6.78 -6.77
C TYR A 100 -9.00 7.39 -7.56
N GLU A 101 -10.23 7.04 -7.19
CA GLU A 101 -11.47 7.60 -7.75
C GLU A 101 -11.51 9.13 -7.57
N LEU A 102 -11.29 9.63 -6.34
CA LEU A 102 -11.34 11.06 -6.03
C LEU A 102 -10.31 11.89 -6.83
N LYS A 103 -9.19 11.27 -7.23
CA LYS A 103 -8.14 11.92 -8.00
C LYS A 103 -8.27 11.73 -9.52
N ASN A 104 -9.41 11.20 -10.00
CA ASN A 104 -9.63 10.88 -11.42
C ASN A 104 -8.52 9.97 -11.99
N GLY A 105 -8.11 8.98 -11.21
CA GLY A 105 -6.99 8.11 -11.54
C GLY A 105 -7.16 7.38 -12.87
N TYR A 106 -8.38 6.90 -13.16
CA TYR A 106 -8.67 6.24 -14.43
C TYR A 106 -8.43 7.18 -15.61
N GLN A 107 -8.98 8.40 -15.59
CA GLN A 107 -8.81 9.38 -16.66
C GLN A 107 -7.33 9.76 -16.83
N TYR A 108 -6.63 9.88 -15.71
CA TYR A 108 -5.20 10.16 -15.70
C TYR A 108 -4.40 9.06 -16.40
N ASN A 109 -4.67 7.77 -16.11
CA ASN A 109 -3.97 6.63 -16.70
C ASN A 109 -4.45 6.26 -18.11
N ALA A 110 -5.68 6.62 -18.48
CA ALA A 110 -6.25 6.33 -19.79
C ALA A 110 -5.66 7.18 -20.93
N SER A 111 -4.91 8.24 -20.63
CA SER A 111 -4.38 9.19 -21.61
C SER A 111 -3.45 8.52 -22.64
N PRO A 112 -3.59 8.82 -23.96
CA PRO A 112 -2.79 8.18 -25.01
C PRO A 112 -1.28 8.33 -24.79
N ALA A 113 -0.81 9.51 -24.40
CA ALA A 113 0.61 9.77 -24.12
C ALA A 113 1.16 8.83 -23.05
N ARG A 114 0.37 8.52 -22.02
CA ARG A 114 0.79 7.67 -20.91
C ARG A 114 0.81 6.20 -21.27
N LYS A 115 -0.20 5.72 -22.01
CA LYS A 115 -0.22 4.37 -22.57
C LYS A 115 0.98 4.15 -23.49
N LEU A 116 1.29 5.12 -24.35
CA LEU A 116 2.46 5.08 -25.21
C LEU A 116 3.76 5.03 -24.39
N CYS A 117 3.94 5.92 -23.41
CA CYS A 117 5.14 5.90 -22.56
C CYS A 117 5.31 4.54 -21.88
N GLN A 118 4.23 3.98 -21.32
CA GLN A 118 4.26 2.68 -20.66
C GLN A 118 4.58 1.53 -21.63
N SER A 119 4.01 1.53 -22.84
CA SER A 119 4.29 0.51 -23.86
C SER A 119 5.74 0.48 -24.31
N PHE A 120 6.44 1.63 -24.26
CA PHE A 120 7.84 1.75 -24.63
C PHE A 120 8.79 1.85 -23.43
N ASN A 121 8.28 1.60 -22.21
CA ASN A 121 9.02 1.75 -20.95
C ASN A 121 9.75 3.10 -20.83
N LEU A 122 9.14 4.17 -21.32
CA LEU A 122 9.67 5.52 -21.28
C LEU A 122 9.28 6.16 -19.94
N GLU A 123 10.27 6.64 -19.18
CA GLU A 123 10.01 7.69 -18.22
C GLU A 123 9.39 8.87 -18.97
N ILE A 124 8.25 9.36 -18.49
CA ILE A 124 7.35 10.28 -19.20
C ILE A 124 8.16 11.35 -19.97
N VAL A 125 8.10 11.25 -21.29
CA VAL A 125 8.86 12.06 -22.24
C VAL A 125 8.61 13.55 -21.97
N GLY A 126 9.66 14.28 -21.58
CA GLY A 126 9.61 15.73 -21.42
C GLY A 126 10.39 16.35 -20.26
N GLY A 127 11.26 15.60 -19.56
CA GLY A 127 12.10 16.17 -18.48
C GLY A 127 11.31 16.60 -17.24
N VAL A 128 10.04 16.21 -17.13
CA VAL A 128 9.20 16.49 -15.96
C VAL A 128 9.35 15.32 -14.99
N VAL A 129 9.92 15.58 -13.82
CA VAL A 129 10.02 14.62 -12.72
C VAL A 129 8.63 14.07 -12.40
N THR A 130 8.46 12.74 -12.46
CA THR A 130 7.21 12.08 -12.07
C THR A 130 6.88 12.47 -10.64
N THR A 131 5.77 13.19 -10.46
CA THR A 131 5.38 13.62 -9.12
C THR A 131 4.91 12.42 -8.29
N PRO A 132 4.99 12.48 -6.96
CA PRO A 132 4.54 11.39 -6.08
C PRO A 132 3.06 11.00 -6.27
N LYS A 133 2.22 11.98 -6.61
CA LYS A 133 0.82 11.73 -6.96
C LYS A 133 0.72 10.90 -8.23
N GLN A 134 1.52 11.22 -9.22
CA GLN A 134 1.52 10.55 -10.51
C GLN A 134 2.05 9.12 -10.41
N SER A 135 3.11 8.86 -9.62
CA SER A 135 3.59 7.50 -9.36
C SER A 135 2.54 6.68 -8.60
N LEU A 136 1.92 7.25 -7.56
CA LEU A 136 0.84 6.59 -6.82
C LEU A 136 -0.33 6.19 -7.72
N LEU A 137 -0.82 7.11 -8.57
CA LEU A 137 -1.93 6.80 -9.47
C LEU A 137 -1.55 5.75 -10.51
N SER A 138 -0.29 5.75 -10.99
CA SER A 138 0.20 4.70 -11.90
C SER A 138 0.24 3.34 -11.23
N ALA A 139 0.78 3.28 -10.01
CA ALA A 139 0.94 2.03 -9.28
C ALA A 139 -0.41 1.39 -8.96
N ILE A 140 -1.40 2.19 -8.52
CA ILE A 140 -2.76 1.71 -8.27
C ILE A 140 -3.38 1.14 -9.56
N ASP A 141 -3.26 1.84 -10.69
CA ASP A 141 -3.82 1.39 -11.96
C ASP A 141 -3.16 0.10 -12.46
N ASN A 142 -1.83 -0.01 -12.32
CA ASN A 142 -1.10 -1.23 -12.66
C ASN A 142 -1.52 -2.42 -11.78
N ILE A 143 -1.75 -2.19 -10.49
CA ILE A 143 -2.25 -3.25 -9.59
C ILE A 143 -3.67 -3.65 -10.00
N ILE A 144 -4.56 -2.70 -10.28
CA ILE A 144 -5.92 -2.98 -10.76
C ILE A 144 -5.86 -3.82 -12.05
N SER A 145 -5.06 -3.41 -13.04
CA SER A 145 -4.98 -4.06 -14.35
C SER A 145 -4.40 -5.47 -14.29
N THR A 146 -3.46 -5.73 -13.38
CA THR A 146 -2.82 -7.05 -13.23
C THR A 146 -3.58 -8.00 -12.29
N HIS A 147 -4.27 -7.49 -11.28
CA HIS A 147 -4.89 -8.31 -10.23
C HIS A 147 -6.39 -8.51 -10.41
N THR A 148 -7.12 -7.52 -10.96
CA THR A 148 -8.57 -7.59 -11.15
C THR A 148 -8.99 -8.68 -12.14
N PRO A 149 -8.34 -8.84 -13.31
CA PRO A 149 -8.70 -9.92 -14.26
C PRO A 149 -8.52 -11.31 -13.66
N LEU A 150 -7.59 -11.44 -12.71
CA LEU A 150 -7.30 -12.68 -11.98
C LEU A 150 -8.18 -12.85 -10.73
N LYS A 151 -9.19 -11.99 -10.52
CA LYS A 151 -10.12 -12.01 -9.37
C LYS A 151 -9.41 -12.09 -8.02
N ARG A 152 -8.24 -11.43 -7.91
CA ARG A 152 -7.46 -11.43 -6.67
C ARG A 152 -8.22 -10.73 -5.55
N SER A 153 -8.00 -11.16 -4.31
CA SER A 153 -8.66 -10.57 -3.15
C SER A 153 -8.21 -9.12 -2.91
N PRO A 154 -9.00 -8.28 -2.19
CA PRO A 154 -8.56 -6.96 -1.75
C PRO A 154 -7.24 -6.99 -0.96
N ASP A 155 -7.02 -8.04 -0.16
CA ASP A 155 -5.78 -8.26 0.58
C ASP A 155 -4.58 -8.53 -0.36
N SER A 156 -4.80 -9.28 -1.44
CA SER A 156 -3.75 -9.50 -2.46
C SER A 156 -3.36 -8.20 -3.16
N HIS A 157 -4.34 -7.36 -3.52
CA HIS A 157 -4.08 -6.05 -4.12
C HIS A 157 -3.33 -5.14 -3.14
N PHE A 158 -3.74 -5.14 -1.86
CA PHE A 158 -3.08 -4.35 -0.83
C PHE A 158 -1.63 -4.79 -0.61
N LYS A 159 -1.35 -6.10 -0.56
CA LYS A 159 0.02 -6.62 -0.46
C LYS A 159 0.87 -6.21 -1.67
N ALA A 160 0.32 -6.27 -2.88
CA ALA A 160 1.00 -5.78 -4.07
C ALA A 160 1.29 -4.27 -4.00
N PHE A 161 0.37 -3.48 -3.44
CA PHE A 161 0.57 -2.05 -3.19
C PHE A 161 1.73 -1.79 -2.23
N ILE A 162 1.79 -2.48 -1.10
CA ILE A 162 2.89 -2.35 -0.14
C ILE A 162 4.23 -2.73 -0.79
N CYS A 163 4.29 -3.85 -1.52
CA CYS A 163 5.51 -4.27 -2.22
C CYS A 163 5.95 -3.24 -3.28
N ALA A 164 5.03 -2.74 -4.12
CA ALA A 164 5.35 -1.73 -5.12
C ALA A 164 5.89 -0.44 -4.47
N ALA A 165 5.24 0.01 -3.39
CA ALA A 165 5.63 1.23 -2.70
C ALA A 165 7.00 1.11 -2.01
N LEU A 166 7.33 -0.06 -1.44
CA LEU A 166 8.64 -0.33 -0.84
C LEU A 166 9.74 -0.39 -1.90
N ASN A 167 9.49 -1.06 -3.02
CA ASN A 167 10.45 -1.15 -4.12
C ASN A 167 10.80 0.23 -4.71
N GLU A 168 9.82 1.14 -4.75
CA GLU A 168 10.02 2.53 -5.20
C GLU A 168 10.46 3.50 -4.09
N LYS A 169 10.60 3.03 -2.83
CA LYS A 169 10.87 3.90 -1.66
C LYS A 169 9.87 5.06 -1.51
N HIS A 170 8.61 4.79 -1.84
CA HIS A 170 7.51 5.76 -1.88
C HIS A 170 6.37 5.47 -0.89
N LEU A 171 6.41 4.37 -0.12
CA LEU A 171 5.37 3.97 0.84
C LEU A 171 4.95 5.11 1.78
N VAL A 172 5.88 5.81 2.43
CA VAL A 172 5.54 6.92 3.33
C VAL A 172 4.91 8.08 2.56
N GLN A 173 5.45 8.40 1.39
CA GLN A 173 4.96 9.52 0.58
C GLN A 173 3.55 9.26 0.03
N TRP A 174 3.30 8.03 -0.43
CA TRP A 174 2.00 7.60 -0.94
C TRP A 174 0.94 7.57 0.16
N LEU A 175 1.25 6.99 1.33
CA LEU A 175 0.34 7.01 2.47
C LEU A 175 0.06 8.44 2.94
N LYS A 176 1.06 9.35 2.95
CA LYS A 176 0.86 10.78 3.25
C LYS A 176 -0.13 11.44 2.29
N LEU A 177 -0.08 11.14 0.98
CA LEU A 177 -1.03 11.69 0.02
C LEU A 177 -2.47 11.24 0.31
N ILE A 178 -2.65 9.97 0.68
CA ILE A 178 -3.95 9.41 1.06
C ILE A 178 -4.47 10.11 2.32
N TYR A 179 -3.67 10.13 3.40
CA TYR A 179 -4.11 10.69 4.68
C TYR A 179 -4.25 12.22 4.71
N LYS A 180 -3.51 12.96 3.86
CA LYS A 180 -3.74 14.40 3.67
C LYS A 180 -5.06 14.72 2.95
N THR A 181 -5.70 13.73 2.33
CA THR A 181 -6.99 13.92 1.66
C THR A 181 -8.12 13.84 2.69
N ARG A 182 -8.43 14.99 3.32
CA ARG A 182 -9.39 15.09 4.44
C ARG A 182 -10.74 14.42 4.20
N ILE A 183 -11.27 14.52 2.99
CA ILE A 183 -12.55 13.90 2.60
C ILE A 183 -12.55 12.38 2.89
N LEU A 184 -11.42 11.69 2.76
CA LEU A 184 -11.32 10.27 3.07
C LEU A 184 -11.43 10.00 4.57
N LEU A 185 -10.74 10.79 5.39
CA LEU A 185 -10.82 10.72 6.85
C LEU A 185 -12.24 11.02 7.34
N GLU A 186 -12.84 12.09 6.84
CA GLU A 186 -14.17 12.55 7.28
C GLU A 186 -15.28 11.58 6.88
N ARG A 187 -15.18 10.91 5.72
CA ARG A 187 -16.25 10.06 5.20
C ARG A 187 -16.15 8.59 5.59
N PHE A 188 -14.94 8.06 5.78
CA PHE A 188 -14.74 6.62 5.93
C PHE A 188 -14.18 6.22 7.29
N TYR A 189 -13.69 7.16 8.12
CA TYR A 189 -13.16 6.84 9.43
C TYR A 189 -14.09 7.27 10.56
N GLN A 190 -14.22 6.40 11.56
CA GLN A 190 -14.91 6.73 12.81
C GLN A 190 -14.10 7.75 13.64
N PRO A 191 -14.73 8.62 14.44
CA PRO A 191 -14.03 9.61 15.27
C PRO A 191 -13.08 9.01 16.32
N TRP A 192 -13.28 7.75 16.70
CA TRP A 192 -12.41 6.98 17.61
C TRP A 192 -11.30 6.21 16.89
N SER A 193 -11.29 6.23 15.55
CA SER A 193 -10.27 5.53 14.78
C SER A 193 -8.88 6.11 15.02
N TYR A 194 -7.86 5.24 14.93
CA TYR A 194 -6.46 5.63 14.98
C TYR A 194 -6.14 6.73 13.95
N ALA A 195 -6.54 6.55 12.68
CA ALA A 195 -6.30 7.53 11.64
C ALA A 195 -6.98 8.89 11.92
N ALA A 196 -8.20 8.92 12.45
CA ALA A 196 -8.86 10.18 12.81
C ALA A 196 -8.22 10.86 14.03
N LYS A 197 -7.68 10.09 14.99
CA LYS A 197 -7.05 10.63 16.20
C LYS A 197 -5.62 11.11 15.98
N THR A 198 -4.82 10.40 15.20
CA THR A 198 -3.38 10.67 15.05
C THR A 198 -2.99 11.20 13.69
N GLY A 199 -3.89 11.17 12.70
CA GLY A 199 -3.54 11.45 11.30
C GLY A 199 -2.60 10.39 10.69
N PHE A 200 -2.42 9.24 11.35
CA PHE A 200 -1.50 8.17 10.96
C PHE A 200 0.01 8.55 11.06
N GLU A 201 0.34 9.71 11.63
CA GLU A 201 1.69 10.30 11.61
C GLU A 201 2.75 9.45 12.30
N ASP A 202 2.42 8.82 13.43
CA ASP A 202 3.36 7.98 14.16
C ASP A 202 3.69 6.68 13.40
N ALA A 203 2.71 6.06 12.74
CA ALA A 203 2.98 4.94 11.83
C ALA A 203 3.87 5.37 10.65
N LEU A 204 3.63 6.56 10.07
CA LEU A 204 4.47 7.10 9.00
C LEU A 204 5.92 7.31 9.44
N ASN A 205 6.16 7.66 10.71
CA ASN A 205 7.52 7.80 11.25
C ASN A 205 8.24 6.45 11.35
N HIS A 206 7.56 5.40 11.83
CA HIS A 206 8.13 4.04 11.84
C HIS A 206 8.46 3.55 10.43
N LEU A 207 7.56 3.76 9.47
CA LEU A 207 7.77 3.39 8.07
C LEU A 207 8.87 4.20 7.39
N LYS A 208 9.07 5.47 7.77
CA LYS A 208 10.18 6.29 7.25
C LYS A 208 11.53 5.71 7.64
N ASN A 209 11.66 5.21 8.87
CA ASN A 209 12.90 4.57 9.31
C ASN A 209 13.19 3.28 8.54
N LEU A 210 12.14 2.56 8.14
CA LEU A 210 12.26 1.39 7.27
C LEU A 210 12.78 1.78 5.88
N GLU A 211 12.13 2.74 5.20
CA GLU A 211 12.52 3.18 3.84
C GLU A 211 13.94 3.76 3.75
N LEU A 212 14.44 4.37 4.82
CA LEU A 212 15.81 4.91 4.85
C LEU A 212 16.89 3.83 4.95
N ARG A 213 16.51 2.60 5.33
CA ARG A 213 17.43 1.50 5.62
C ARG A 213 17.28 0.30 4.67
N LEU A 214 16.24 0.31 3.84
CA LEU A 214 16.11 -0.50 2.62
C LEU A 214 16.67 0.31 1.43
#